data_AF-A0A1Y1I5X0-F1
#
_entry.id   AF-A0A1Y1I5X0-F1
#
_cell.length_a   1.000
_cell.length_b   1.000
_cell.length_c   1.000
_cell.angle_alpha   90.00
_cell.angle_beta   90.00
_cell.angle_gamma   90.00
#
_symmetry.space_group_name_H-M   'P 1'
#
loop_
_entity.id
_entity.type
_entity.pdbx_description
1 polymer ?
#
loop_
_entity_poly.entity_id
_entity_poly.type
_entity_poly.pdbx_seq_one_letter_code
_entity_poly.pdbx_strand_id
1 'polypeptide(L)'
;MEAVVAHFFVTPKLYDLDKTLLPAVEPLLGYLGSRFDEKTWFVKLYWGCLDALESRCVKPPQLDVWVLPTASACGCGGCKQLVQFCMDPFRVELQLPCPGRDAKEHLIDSVRRNQMPFVISNEEGALENEYEPLFCIKTGAEEDFDQRSVDRHSKLQEEYDRNMSTIEDMRAWIAERCGLVSALIDSLDEEQDSWYTPGYWTD
;
A
#
# COMPACT_ATOMS: atom_id res chain seq x y z
N MET A 1 34.87 -8.89 -10.04
CA MET A 1 33.41 -8.66 -10.13
C MET A 1 32.81 -8.38 -8.77
N GLU A 2 33.14 -9.14 -7.72
CA GLU A 2 32.67 -8.86 -6.35
C GLU A 2 32.95 -7.43 -5.85
N ALA A 3 34.13 -6.87 -6.15
CA ALA A 3 34.45 -5.47 -5.81
C ALA A 3 33.53 -4.42 -6.50
N VAL A 4 32.99 -4.73 -7.68
CA VAL A 4 32.07 -3.83 -8.41
C VAL A 4 30.67 -3.92 -7.80
N VAL A 5 30.26 -5.13 -7.42
CA VAL A 5 29.00 -5.40 -6.72
C VAL A 5 29.03 -4.72 -5.34
N ALA A 6 30.11 -4.86 -4.58
CA ALA A 6 30.32 -4.16 -3.31
C ALA A 6 30.30 -2.63 -3.47
N HIS A 7 30.95 -2.08 -4.51
CA HIS A 7 30.91 -0.65 -4.78
C HIS A 7 29.50 -0.14 -5.11
N PHE A 8 28.68 -0.95 -5.77
CA PHE A 8 27.27 -0.63 -6.02
C PHE A 8 26.47 -0.55 -4.71
N PHE A 9 26.63 -1.52 -3.82
CA PHE A 9 25.97 -1.53 -2.51
C PHE A 9 26.36 -0.36 -1.61
N VAL A 10 27.63 0.06 -1.66
CA VAL A 10 28.13 1.20 -0.88
C VAL A 10 27.72 2.55 -1.49
N THR A 11 27.41 2.58 -2.79
CA THR A 11 27.12 3.83 -3.53
C THR A 11 25.91 3.72 -4.46
N PRO A 12 24.72 3.40 -3.93
CA PRO A 12 23.52 3.12 -4.74
C PRO A 12 23.00 4.34 -5.53
N LYS A 13 23.42 5.56 -5.16
CA LYS A 13 23.05 6.82 -5.84
C LYS A 13 23.94 7.17 -7.05
N LEU A 14 25.05 6.45 -7.24
CA LEU A 14 26.07 6.79 -8.24
C LEU A 14 25.67 6.37 -9.66
N TYR A 15 24.76 5.40 -9.77
CA TYR A 15 24.21 4.91 -11.03
C TYR A 15 22.68 4.99 -10.98
N ASP A 16 22.06 5.53 -12.03
CA ASP A 16 20.60 5.54 -12.16
C ASP A 16 20.13 4.10 -12.35
N LEU A 17 19.54 3.52 -11.29
CA LEU A 17 19.08 2.14 -11.23
C LEU A 17 18.14 1.78 -12.38
N ASP A 18 17.21 2.68 -12.69
CA ASP A 18 16.15 2.46 -13.67
C ASP A 18 16.68 2.60 -15.10
N LYS A 19 17.63 3.52 -15.31
CA LYS A 19 18.18 3.80 -16.65
C LYS A 19 19.44 3.02 -16.99
N THR A 20 20.13 2.49 -15.98
CA THR A 20 21.48 1.93 -16.17
C THR A 20 21.57 0.50 -15.67
N LEU A 21 21.17 0.21 -14.43
CA LEU A 21 21.39 -1.13 -13.87
C LEU A 21 20.34 -2.14 -14.30
N LEU A 22 19.05 -1.85 -14.13
CA LEU A 22 17.97 -2.75 -14.57
C LEU A 22 18.11 -3.14 -16.06
N PRO A 23 18.32 -2.17 -16.99
CA PRO A 23 18.53 -2.48 -18.40
C PRO A 23 19.85 -3.21 -18.70
N ALA A 24 20.83 -3.18 -17.78
CA ALA A 24 22.08 -3.94 -17.93
C ALA A 24 21.94 -5.36 -17.37
N VAL A 25 21.13 -5.56 -16.32
CA VAL A 25 20.88 -6.85 -15.68
C VAL A 25 20.14 -7.80 -16.62
N GLU A 26 19.15 -7.33 -17.38
CA GLU A 26 18.40 -8.15 -18.35
C GLU A 26 19.29 -8.79 -19.45
N PRO A 27 20.15 -8.05 -20.17
CA PRO A 27 21.10 -8.64 -21.12
C PRO A 27 22.12 -9.56 -20.47
N LEU A 28 22.59 -9.23 -19.26
CA LEU A 28 23.51 -10.07 -18.48
C LEU A 28 22.88 -11.40 -18.10
N LEU A 29 21.60 -11.37 -17.74
CA LEU A 29 20.80 -12.56 -17.49
C LEU A 29 20.67 -13.43 -18.76
N GLY A 30 20.39 -12.81 -19.91
CA GLY A 30 20.36 -13.49 -21.20
C GLY A 30 21.71 -14.09 -21.59
N TYR A 31 22.80 -13.40 -21.30
CA TYR A 31 24.17 -13.86 -21.53
C TYR A 31 24.56 -15.04 -20.62
N LEU A 32 24.20 -14.97 -19.34
CA LEU A 32 24.47 -16.02 -18.36
C LEU A 32 23.56 -17.26 -18.58
N GLY A 33 22.39 -17.07 -19.19
CA GLY A 33 21.48 -18.15 -19.57
C GLY A 33 21.07 -18.98 -18.36
N SER A 34 21.28 -20.29 -18.40
CA SER A 34 20.99 -21.21 -17.29
C SER A 34 22.14 -21.34 -16.27
N ARG A 35 23.24 -20.58 -16.43
CA ARG A 35 24.43 -20.65 -15.56
C ARG A 35 24.56 -19.47 -14.61
N PHE A 36 23.50 -18.68 -14.49
CA PHE A 36 23.49 -17.47 -13.66
C PHE A 36 23.51 -17.80 -12.16
N ASP A 37 22.94 -18.95 -11.79
CA ASP A 37 22.94 -19.56 -10.45
C ASP A 37 24.35 -20.02 -10.02
N GLU A 38 25.19 -20.43 -10.96
CA GLU A 38 26.62 -20.72 -10.73
C GLU A 38 27.45 -19.45 -10.43
N LYS A 39 26.86 -18.25 -10.58
CA LYS A 39 27.51 -16.95 -10.40
C LYS A 39 26.91 -16.21 -9.22
N THR A 40 27.40 -16.52 -8.02
CA THR A 40 27.02 -15.85 -6.77
C THR A 40 27.04 -14.33 -6.86
N TRP A 41 28.05 -13.73 -7.51
CA TRP A 41 28.14 -12.28 -7.70
C TRP A 41 26.96 -11.69 -8.49
N PHE A 42 26.39 -12.43 -9.44
CA PHE A 42 25.27 -11.98 -10.26
C PHE A 42 23.98 -12.03 -9.45
N VAL A 43 23.78 -13.11 -8.69
CA VAL A 43 22.64 -13.23 -7.78
C VAL A 43 22.69 -12.11 -6.72
N LYS A 44 23.85 -11.86 -6.12
CA LYS A 44 24.06 -10.74 -5.18
C LYS A 44 23.74 -9.40 -5.82
N LEU A 45 24.24 -9.14 -7.03
CA LEU A 45 23.95 -7.92 -7.78
C LEU A 45 22.45 -7.75 -8.06
N TYR A 46 21.78 -8.83 -8.49
CA TYR A 46 20.36 -8.83 -8.82
C TYR A 46 19.50 -8.50 -7.61
N TRP A 47 19.71 -9.19 -6.49
CA TRP A 47 19.01 -8.93 -5.23
C TRP A 47 19.27 -7.51 -4.72
N GLY A 48 20.53 -7.06 -4.76
CA GLY A 48 20.85 -5.69 -4.39
C GLY A 48 20.16 -4.61 -5.24
N CYS A 49 19.93 -4.89 -6.52
CA CYS A 49 19.13 -4.00 -7.35
C CYS A 49 17.67 -3.97 -6.91
N LEU A 50 17.08 -5.13 -6.61
CA LEU A 50 15.70 -5.24 -6.16
C LEU A 50 15.47 -4.56 -4.81
N ASP A 51 16.37 -4.74 -3.85
CA ASP A 51 16.25 -4.10 -2.53
C ASP A 51 16.42 -2.58 -2.65
N ALA A 52 17.32 -2.12 -3.53
CA ALA A 52 17.45 -0.70 -3.81
C ALA A 52 16.21 -0.11 -4.51
N LEU A 53 15.54 -0.87 -5.38
CA LEU A 53 14.26 -0.46 -6.00
C LEU A 53 13.12 -0.43 -4.98
N GLU A 54 13.03 -1.45 -4.12
CA GLU A 54 12.03 -1.51 -3.04
C GLU A 54 12.22 -0.33 -2.07
N SER A 55 13.46 -0.03 -1.67
CA SER A 55 13.75 1.10 -0.78
C SER A 55 13.36 2.47 -1.37
N ARG A 56 13.26 2.58 -2.70
CA ARG A 56 12.79 3.78 -3.41
C ARG A 56 11.28 3.82 -3.57
N CYS A 57 10.60 2.69 -3.43
CA CYS A 57 9.14 2.62 -3.45
C CYS A 57 8.61 3.22 -2.14
N VAL A 58 8.40 4.52 -2.14
CA VAL A 58 7.81 5.22 -1.00
C VAL A 58 6.33 4.88 -0.95
N LYS A 59 5.92 4.13 0.07
CA LYS A 59 4.50 3.90 0.35
C LYS A 59 3.80 5.25 0.48
N PRO A 60 2.74 5.52 -0.30
CA PRO A 60 2.00 6.76 -0.17
C PRO A 60 1.50 6.94 1.28
N PRO A 61 1.53 8.15 1.83
CA PRO A 61 0.96 8.40 3.16
C PRO A 61 -0.52 8.01 3.15
N GLN A 62 -1.06 7.56 4.27
CA GLN A 62 -2.51 7.34 4.37
C GLN A 62 -3.23 8.66 4.08
N LEU A 63 -4.23 8.60 3.21
CA LEU A 63 -5.09 9.76 2.99
C LEU A 63 -6.05 9.82 4.18
N ASP A 64 -5.80 10.70 5.14
CA ASP A 64 -6.70 10.87 6.31
C ASP A 64 -7.80 11.91 6.04
N VAL A 65 -7.90 12.38 4.80
CA VAL A 65 -8.92 13.35 4.40
C VAL A 65 -10.27 12.68 4.60
N TRP A 66 -11.12 13.29 5.45
CA TRP A 66 -12.45 12.79 5.81
C TRP A 66 -12.50 11.51 6.67
N VAL A 67 -11.39 11.04 7.25
CA VAL A 67 -11.47 10.08 8.35
C VAL A 67 -12.02 10.80 9.56
N LEU A 68 -13.20 10.39 10.01
CA LEU A 68 -13.86 11.01 11.15
C LEU A 68 -14.00 9.97 12.26
N PRO A 69 -13.20 10.06 13.33
CA PRO A 69 -13.22 9.08 14.40
C PRO A 69 -14.62 8.98 15.00
N THR A 70 -15.20 7.78 14.94
CA THR A 70 -16.49 7.50 15.57
C THR A 70 -16.52 6.08 16.12
N ALA A 71 -17.39 5.86 17.09
CA ALA A 71 -17.68 4.55 17.63
C ALA A 71 -19.18 4.41 17.83
N SER A 72 -19.68 3.19 17.70
CA SER A 72 -21.04 2.84 18.06
C SER A 72 -21.00 1.69 19.05
N ALA A 73 -21.75 1.79 20.13
CA ALA A 73 -21.95 0.68 21.07
C ALA A 73 -22.79 -0.45 20.46
N CYS A 74 -23.53 -0.18 19.37
CA CYS A 74 -24.34 -1.17 18.68
C CYS A 74 -23.50 -1.98 17.68
N GLY A 75 -23.54 -3.31 17.82
CA GLY A 75 -22.81 -4.24 16.94
C GLY A 75 -23.58 -4.72 15.71
N CYS A 76 -24.75 -4.14 15.40
CA CYS A 76 -25.57 -4.55 14.26
C CYS A 76 -24.86 -4.25 12.92
N GLY A 77 -25.27 -4.94 11.84
CA GLY A 77 -24.63 -4.80 10.53
C GLY A 77 -24.67 -3.36 10.00
N GLY A 78 -25.80 -2.66 10.13
CA GLY A 78 -25.94 -1.28 9.69
C GLY A 78 -25.06 -0.31 10.48
N CYS A 79 -25.02 -0.40 11.82
CA CYS A 79 -24.13 0.44 12.63
C CYS A 79 -22.65 0.21 12.32
N LYS A 80 -22.25 -1.04 12.06
CA LYS A 80 -20.88 -1.34 11.61
C LYS A 80 -20.55 -0.69 10.27
N GLN A 81 -21.48 -0.72 9.31
CA GLN A 81 -21.30 -0.05 8.02
C GLN A 81 -21.19 1.47 8.16
N LEU A 82 -21.96 2.09 9.06
CA LEU A 82 -21.85 3.53 9.35
C LEU A 82 -20.49 3.91 9.97
N VAL A 83 -20.00 3.10 10.91
CA VAL A 83 -18.65 3.29 11.49
C VAL A 83 -17.57 3.11 10.41
N GLN A 84 -17.67 2.08 9.58
CA GLN A 84 -16.75 1.85 8.47
C GLN A 84 -16.76 3.02 7.48
N PHE A 85 -17.93 3.55 7.15
CA PHE A 85 -18.08 4.74 6.30
C PHE A 85 -17.35 5.95 6.89
N CYS A 86 -17.46 6.20 8.20
CA CYS A 86 -16.72 7.30 8.85
C CYS A 86 -15.20 7.12 8.78
N MET A 87 -14.74 5.88 8.84
CA MET A 87 -13.32 5.52 8.76
C MET A 87 -12.79 5.42 7.33
N ASP A 88 -13.65 5.47 6.32
CA ASP A 88 -13.25 5.40 4.91
C ASP A 88 -12.89 6.80 4.38
N PRO A 89 -11.61 7.11 4.14
CA PRO A 89 -11.22 8.45 3.70
C PRO A 89 -11.70 8.82 2.29
N PHE A 90 -11.99 7.83 1.45
CA PHE A 90 -12.34 8.07 0.05
C PHE A 90 -13.85 8.21 -0.17
N ARG A 91 -14.64 7.81 0.84
CA ARG A 91 -16.09 7.78 0.74
C ARG A 91 -16.71 8.94 1.49
N VAL A 92 -17.28 9.87 0.73
CA VAL A 92 -18.03 11.04 1.25
C VAL A 92 -19.53 10.78 1.34
N GLU A 93 -20.04 9.85 0.53
CA GLU A 93 -21.45 9.50 0.46
C GLU A 93 -21.66 7.97 0.62
N LEU A 94 -22.70 7.60 1.34
CA LEU A 94 -23.12 6.21 1.53
C LEU A 94 -24.63 6.09 1.32
N GLN A 95 -25.00 5.26 0.35
CA GLN A 95 -26.36 4.72 0.24
C GLN A 95 -26.43 3.41 1.03
N LEU A 96 -27.18 3.41 2.12
CA LEU A 96 -27.32 2.27 3.02
C LEU A 96 -28.67 1.56 2.78
N PRO A 97 -28.69 0.39 2.13
CA PRO A 97 -29.91 -0.40 1.98
C PRO A 97 -30.31 -0.99 3.34
N CYS A 98 -31.40 -0.49 3.90
CA CYS A 98 -31.92 -0.93 5.18
C CYS A 98 -33.45 -1.08 5.09
N PRO A 99 -33.96 -2.24 4.66
CA PRO A 99 -35.40 -2.44 4.55
C PRO A 99 -36.04 -2.47 5.93
N GLY A 100 -37.24 -1.90 6.05
CA GLY A 100 -38.01 -1.87 7.29
C GLY A 100 -37.84 -0.57 8.08
N ARG A 101 -38.95 -0.03 8.56
CA ARG A 101 -38.99 1.23 9.31
C ARG A 101 -38.20 1.16 10.62
N ASP A 102 -38.39 0.10 11.41
CA ASP A 102 -37.72 -0.07 12.72
C ASP A 102 -36.19 -0.06 12.58
N ALA A 103 -35.66 -0.67 11.52
CA ALA A 103 -34.24 -0.72 11.27
C ALA A 103 -33.68 0.65 10.88
N LYS A 104 -34.44 1.45 10.11
CA LYS A 104 -34.06 2.83 9.77
C LYS A 104 -34.11 3.74 10.99
N GLU A 105 -35.18 3.69 11.77
CA GLU A 105 -35.31 4.45 13.03
C GLU A 105 -34.17 4.12 13.97
N HIS A 106 -33.81 2.84 14.12
CA HIS A 106 -32.65 2.42 14.91
C HIS A 106 -31.34 3.06 14.43
N LEU A 107 -31.10 3.09 13.12
CA LEU A 107 -29.88 3.66 12.56
C LEU A 107 -29.83 5.18 12.72
N ILE A 108 -30.93 5.88 12.43
CA ILE A 108 -31.08 7.32 12.65
C ILE A 108 -30.83 7.67 14.12
N ASP A 109 -31.45 6.93 15.03
CA ASP A 109 -31.24 7.08 16.47
C ASP A 109 -29.78 6.83 16.85
N SER A 110 -29.15 5.82 16.28
CA SER A 110 -27.74 5.49 16.55
C SER A 110 -26.81 6.60 16.06
N VAL A 111 -27.09 7.20 14.91
CA VAL A 111 -26.35 8.35 14.37
C VAL A 111 -26.46 9.54 15.33
N ARG A 112 -27.68 9.88 15.76
CA ARG A 112 -27.94 10.99 16.68
C ARG A 112 -27.30 10.78 18.05
N ARG A 113 -27.47 9.59 18.63
CA ARG A 113 -26.94 9.25 19.97
C ARG A 113 -25.42 9.26 20.02
N ASN A 114 -24.76 8.77 18.97
CA ASN A 114 -23.29 8.74 18.91
C ASN A 114 -22.69 10.01 18.29
N GLN A 115 -23.53 11.01 17.95
CA GLN A 115 -23.12 12.25 17.29
C GLN A 115 -22.21 11.97 16.09
N MET A 116 -22.63 11.03 15.23
CA MET A 116 -21.78 10.65 14.12
C MET A 116 -21.56 11.84 13.18
N PRO A 117 -20.34 12.00 12.63
CA PRO A 117 -19.93 13.21 11.93
C PRO A 117 -20.37 13.21 10.45
N PHE A 118 -21.64 12.90 10.23
CA PHE A 118 -22.31 12.88 8.93
C PHE A 118 -23.80 13.16 9.12
N VAL A 119 -24.47 13.55 8.05
CA VAL A 119 -25.91 13.82 8.01
C VAL A 119 -26.62 12.76 7.18
N ILE A 120 -27.87 12.44 7.53
CA ILE A 120 -28.77 11.62 6.71
C ILE A 120 -29.63 12.60 5.90
N SER A 121 -29.47 12.63 4.58
CA SER A 121 -30.07 13.67 3.73
C SER A 121 -31.53 13.41 3.36
N ASN A 122 -31.99 12.15 3.44
CA ASN A 122 -33.35 11.75 3.07
C ASN A 122 -34.15 11.11 4.22
N GLU A 123 -33.92 11.54 5.47
CA GLU A 123 -34.51 10.91 6.65
C GLU A 123 -36.03 10.71 6.55
N GLU A 124 -36.77 11.76 6.20
CA GLU A 124 -38.24 11.73 6.11
C GLU A 124 -38.72 10.76 5.01
N GLY A 125 -38.18 10.89 3.79
CA GLY A 125 -38.53 10.00 2.67
C GLY A 125 -38.19 8.54 2.93
N ALA A 126 -37.01 8.29 3.53
CA ALA A 126 -36.60 6.94 3.89
C ALA A 126 -37.52 6.29 4.94
N LEU A 127 -38.09 7.05 5.87
CA LEU A 127 -39.03 6.53 6.87
C LEU A 127 -40.42 6.26 6.29
N GLU A 128 -40.84 7.01 5.27
CA GLU A 128 -42.13 6.82 4.60
C GLU A 128 -42.15 5.60 3.67
N ASN A 129 -41.02 5.30 3.02
CA ASN A 129 -40.92 4.20 2.07
C ASN A 129 -40.00 3.09 2.58
N GLU A 130 -40.55 1.91 2.87
CA GLU A 130 -39.82 0.78 3.44
C GLU A 130 -38.57 0.36 2.64
N TYR A 131 -38.61 0.48 1.31
CA TYR A 131 -37.51 0.06 0.42
C TYR A 131 -36.50 1.17 0.12
N GLU A 132 -36.79 2.41 0.50
CA GLU A 132 -35.90 3.53 0.21
C GLU A 132 -34.65 3.47 1.12
N PRO A 133 -33.44 3.53 0.55
CA PRO A 133 -32.20 3.49 1.34
C PRO A 133 -32.01 4.78 2.15
N LEU A 134 -31.16 4.73 3.19
CA LEU A 134 -30.69 5.93 3.87
C LEU A 134 -29.48 6.50 3.11
N PHE A 135 -29.52 7.77 2.73
CA PHE A 135 -28.40 8.48 2.14
C PHE A 135 -27.65 9.26 3.22
N CYS A 136 -26.39 8.91 3.44
CA CYS A 136 -25.51 9.51 4.44
C CYS A 136 -24.41 10.34 3.75
N ILE A 137 -24.15 11.55 4.22
CA ILE A 137 -23.14 12.47 3.66
C ILE A 137 -22.26 12.99 4.81
N LYS A 138 -20.92 12.86 4.69
CA LYS A 138 -19.99 13.37 5.71
C LYS A 138 -20.09 14.88 5.87
N THR A 139 -20.09 15.35 7.11
CA THR A 139 -20.17 16.79 7.40
C THR A 139 -18.93 17.51 6.85
N GLY A 140 -19.13 18.54 6.04
CA GLY A 140 -18.06 19.30 5.38
C GLY A 140 -17.69 18.81 3.97
N ALA A 141 -18.14 17.61 3.55
CA ALA A 141 -17.88 17.10 2.21
C ALA A 141 -18.50 17.98 1.09
N GLU A 142 -19.58 18.70 1.41
CA GLU A 142 -20.27 19.60 0.48
C GLU A 142 -19.44 20.85 0.12
N GLU A 143 -18.46 21.23 0.93
CA GLU A 143 -17.74 22.51 0.80
C GLU A 143 -16.27 22.37 0.37
N ASP A 144 -15.63 21.21 0.59
CA ASP A 144 -14.16 21.12 0.46
C ASP A 144 -13.64 19.75 -0.01
N PHE A 145 -14.42 19.02 -0.82
CA PHE A 145 -13.91 17.79 -1.44
C PHE A 145 -12.90 18.12 -2.55
N ASP A 146 -11.61 18.19 -2.19
CA ASP A 146 -10.55 18.28 -3.18
C ASP A 146 -10.33 16.93 -3.87
N GLN A 147 -11.18 16.66 -4.85
CA GLN A 147 -11.06 15.51 -5.77
C GLN A 147 -9.63 15.40 -6.32
N ARG A 148 -8.88 16.50 -6.48
CA ARG A 148 -7.50 16.44 -6.98
C ARG A 148 -6.56 15.79 -5.98
N SER A 149 -6.77 15.98 -4.67
CA SER A 149 -5.98 15.33 -3.63
C SER A 149 -6.24 13.82 -3.57
N VAL A 150 -7.51 13.41 -3.75
CA VAL A 150 -7.89 12.00 -3.88
C VAL A 150 -7.31 11.38 -5.15
N ASP A 151 -7.48 12.04 -6.30
CA ASP A 151 -6.96 11.56 -7.59
C ASP A 151 -5.43 11.45 -7.57
N ARG A 152 -4.75 12.41 -6.92
CA ARG A 152 -3.30 12.38 -6.75
C ARG A 152 -2.87 11.22 -5.87
N HIS A 153 -3.58 10.98 -4.77
CA HIS A 153 -3.30 9.85 -3.88
C HIS A 153 -3.54 8.51 -4.59
N SER A 154 -4.66 8.35 -5.31
CA SER A 154 -4.96 7.15 -6.11
C SER A 154 -3.85 6.87 -7.12
N LYS A 155 -3.37 7.90 -7.83
CA LYS A 155 -2.24 7.74 -8.77
C LYS A 155 -0.95 7.29 -8.10
N LEU A 156 -0.63 7.86 -6.93
CA LEU A 156 0.55 7.47 -6.16
C LEU A 156 0.43 6.02 -5.65
N GLN A 157 -0.78 5.61 -5.23
CA GLN A 157 -1.06 4.25 -4.80
C GLN A 157 -0.95 3.24 -5.94
N GLU A 158 -1.56 3.53 -7.08
CA GLU A 158 -1.45 2.70 -8.29
C GLU A 158 -0.01 2.58 -8.78
N GLU A 159 0.77 3.66 -8.71
CA GLU A 159 2.19 3.64 -9.07
C GLU A 159 2.99 2.78 -8.10
N TYR A 160 2.76 2.93 -6.79
CA TYR A 160 3.39 2.11 -5.76
C TYR A 160 3.05 0.62 -5.95
N ASP A 161 1.78 0.28 -6.11
CA ASP A 161 1.32 -1.10 -6.28
C ASP A 161 1.90 -1.74 -7.54
N ARG A 162 1.96 -0.98 -8.66
CA ARG A 162 2.59 -1.44 -9.90
C ARG A 162 4.08 -1.71 -9.72
N ASN A 163 4.79 -0.81 -9.06
CA ASN A 163 6.22 -0.95 -8.82
C ASN A 163 6.52 -2.14 -7.90
N MET A 164 5.76 -2.31 -6.82
CA MET A 164 5.88 -3.44 -5.91
C MET A 164 5.55 -4.76 -6.60
N SER A 165 4.47 -4.83 -7.37
CA SER A 165 4.12 -6.03 -8.16
C SER A 165 5.24 -6.41 -9.12
N THR A 166 5.87 -5.43 -9.77
CA THR A 166 7.00 -5.69 -10.67
C THR A 166 8.21 -6.26 -9.90
N ILE A 167 8.52 -5.71 -8.72
CA ILE A 167 9.61 -6.21 -7.86
C ILE A 167 9.31 -7.63 -7.40
N GLU A 168 8.08 -7.93 -6.99
CA GLU A 168 7.64 -9.26 -6.56
C GLU A 168 7.73 -10.27 -7.70
N ASP A 169 7.31 -9.91 -8.91
CA ASP A 169 7.43 -10.76 -10.10
C ASP A 169 8.91 -11.08 -10.41
N MET A 170 9.79 -10.08 -10.30
CA MET A 170 11.23 -10.27 -10.49
C MET A 170 11.85 -11.19 -9.41
N ARG A 171 11.42 -11.04 -8.15
CA ARG A 171 11.81 -11.93 -7.04
C ARG A 171 11.33 -13.36 -7.27
N ALA A 172 10.08 -13.54 -7.68
CA ALA A 172 9.49 -14.84 -7.97
C ALA A 172 10.21 -15.53 -9.14
N TRP A 173 10.50 -14.78 -10.20
CA TRP A 173 11.18 -15.27 -11.38
C TRP A 173 12.59 -15.82 -11.07
N ILE A 174 13.37 -15.10 -10.23
CA ILE A 174 14.70 -15.57 -9.85
C ILE A 174 14.62 -16.73 -8.86
N ALA A 175 13.65 -16.72 -7.94
CA ALA A 175 13.43 -17.81 -6.98
C ALA A 175 13.07 -19.14 -7.68
N GLU A 176 12.18 -19.10 -8.67
CA GLU A 176 11.79 -20.27 -9.47
C GLU A 176 12.99 -20.88 -10.21
N ARG A 177 13.88 -20.04 -10.74
CA ARG A 177 15.02 -20.48 -11.54
C ARG A 177 16.25 -20.87 -10.72
N CYS A 178 16.39 -20.38 -9.50
CA CYS A 178 17.50 -20.72 -8.60
C CYS A 178 17.21 -21.91 -7.67
N GLY A 179 16.00 -22.48 -7.70
CA GLY A 179 15.68 -23.79 -7.11
C GLY A 179 15.69 -23.90 -5.58
N LEU A 180 16.48 -23.11 -4.83
CA LEU A 180 16.58 -23.10 -3.37
C LEU A 180 17.28 -21.79 -2.93
N VAL A 181 16.52 -20.69 -2.89
CA VAL A 181 17.04 -19.35 -2.57
C VAL A 181 16.96 -19.01 -1.07
N SER A 182 16.22 -19.77 -0.27
CA SER A 182 16.10 -19.55 1.17
C SER A 182 17.47 -19.59 1.88
N ALA A 183 18.31 -20.59 1.59
CA ALA A 183 19.65 -20.68 2.20
C ALA A 183 20.63 -19.59 1.73
N LEU A 184 20.38 -18.96 0.57
CA LEU A 184 21.23 -17.90 0.03
C LEU A 184 20.80 -16.51 0.53
N ILE A 185 19.49 -16.31 0.75
CA ILE A 185 18.92 -15.14 1.43
C ILE A 185 19.40 -15.09 2.88
N ASP A 186 19.33 -16.21 3.60
CA ASP A 186 19.81 -16.29 4.99
C ASP A 186 21.33 -15.94 5.08
N SER A 187 22.12 -16.33 4.07
CA SER A 187 23.54 -15.97 3.99
C SER A 187 23.80 -14.50 3.59
N LEU A 188 22.82 -13.85 2.93
CA LEU A 188 22.92 -12.46 2.51
C LEU A 188 22.56 -11.50 3.64
N ASP A 189 21.55 -11.81 4.45
CA ASP A 189 21.24 -11.06 5.67
C ASP A 189 22.41 -11.11 6.66
N GLU A 190 23.04 -12.28 6.84
CA GLU A 190 24.24 -12.43 7.68
C GLU A 190 25.47 -11.67 7.13
N GLU A 191 25.68 -11.67 5.81
CA GLU A 191 26.77 -10.89 5.22
C GLU A 191 26.50 -9.39 5.34
N GLN A 192 25.30 -8.92 5.00
CA GLN A 192 24.92 -7.50 5.00
C GLN A 192 25.10 -6.85 6.39
N ASP A 193 24.76 -7.56 7.47
CA ASP A 193 25.06 -7.14 8.84
C ASP A 193 26.58 -7.01 9.11
N SER A 194 27.42 -7.78 8.44
CA SER A 194 28.89 -7.66 8.54
C SER A 194 29.43 -6.42 7.80
N TRP A 195 28.85 -6.04 6.65
CA TRP A 195 29.24 -4.84 5.90
C TRP A 195 28.79 -3.55 6.60
N TYR A 196 27.76 -3.63 7.44
CA TYR A 196 27.22 -2.52 8.23
C TYR A 196 27.76 -2.45 9.67
N THR A 197 28.72 -3.29 10.06
CA THR A 197 29.41 -3.06 11.33
C THR A 197 30.19 -1.73 11.26
N PRO A 198 29.84 -0.71 12.09
CA PRO A 198 30.61 0.52 12.16
C PRO A 198 31.91 0.21 12.90
N GLY A 199 32.88 -0.34 12.17
CA GLY A 199 34.25 -0.49 12.62
C GLY A 199 34.87 0.89 12.76
N TYR A 200 34.82 1.43 13.98
CA TYR A 200 35.79 2.34 14.59
C TYR A 200 36.84 2.91 13.62
N TRP A 201 36.54 4.07 13.03
CA TRP A 201 37.58 5.04 12.74
C TRP A 201 37.97 5.70 14.06
N THR A 202 38.91 5.09 14.76
CA THR A 202 39.73 5.78 15.77
C THR A 202 41.12 5.96 15.20
N ASP A 203 41.38 7.22 14.87
CA ASP A 203 42.64 7.94 14.61
C ASP A 203 43.62 7.43 13.54
#